data_AF-A0A7S3SMJ1-F1
#
_entry.id   AF-A0A7S3SMJ1-F1
#
_cell.length_a   1.000
_cell.length_b   1.000
_cell.length_c   1.000
_cell.angle_alpha   90.00
_cell.angle_beta   90.00
_cell.angle_gamma   90.00
#
_symmetry.space_group_name_H-M   'P 1'
#
loop_
_entity.id
_entity.type
_entity.pdbx_description
1 polymer ?
#
loop_
_entity_poly.entity_id
_entity_poly.type
_entity_poly.pdbx_seq_one_letter_code
_entity_poly.pdbx_strand_id
1 'polypeptide(L)'
;AEATRMMFAHAKVEYEDVRLNGEQFAELKAANKFEFGQVPALETDDGKVLSQSASIARFVARAYGYYPEDVVDQWYHDSTVDALEDLAMSGTGIHFSQTEEA
;
A
#
# COMPACT_ATOMS: atom_id res chain seq x y z
N ALA A 1 -3.81 -1.94 -1.03
CA ALA A 1 -4.21 -1.99 0.39
C ALA A 1 -4.38 -3.43 0.89
N GLU A 2 -5.01 -4.31 0.09
CA GLU A 2 -5.39 -5.65 0.58
C GLU A 2 -4.23 -6.53 1.02
N ALA A 3 -3.11 -6.50 0.31
CA ALA A 3 -1.90 -7.24 0.71
C ALA A 3 -1.49 -6.94 2.16
N THR A 4 -1.44 -5.67 2.55
CA THR A 4 -1.12 -5.24 3.92
C THR A 4 -2.14 -5.76 4.95
N ARG A 5 -3.44 -5.70 4.63
CA ARG A 5 -4.50 -6.24 5.51
C ARG A 5 -4.34 -7.74 5.73
N MET A 6 -4.08 -8.49 4.67
CA MET A 6 -3.83 -9.92 4.74
C MET A 6 -2.60 -10.24 5.60
N MET A 7 -1.53 -9.45 5.49
CA MET A 7 -0.34 -9.61 6.32
C MET A 7 -0.62 -9.35 7.81
N PHE A 8 -1.39 -8.31 8.14
CA PHE A 8 -1.80 -8.05 9.54
C PHE A 8 -2.67 -9.18 10.07
N ALA A 9 -3.66 -9.63 9.30
CA ALA A 9 -4.52 -10.75 9.68
C ALA A 9 -3.71 -12.04 9.93
N HIS A 10 -2.75 -12.35 9.05
CA HIS A 10 -1.87 -13.51 9.21
C HIS A 10 -0.92 -13.37 10.42
N ALA A 11 -0.37 -12.17 10.63
CA ALA A 11 0.48 -11.85 11.78
C ALA A 11 -0.30 -11.77 13.10
N LYS A 12 -1.64 -11.82 13.07
CA LYS A 12 -2.53 -11.60 14.22
C LYS A 12 -2.30 -10.25 14.89
N VAL A 13 -2.06 -9.24 14.06
CA VAL A 13 -1.89 -7.85 14.48
C VAL A 13 -3.26 -7.18 14.38
N GLU A 14 -3.72 -6.63 15.51
CA GLU A 14 -4.91 -5.80 15.53
C GLU A 14 -4.63 -4.48 14.80
N TYR A 15 -5.55 -4.06 13.94
CA TYR A 15 -5.45 -2.80 13.20
C TYR A 15 -6.86 -2.25 12.93
N GLU A 16 -6.97 -0.94 12.75
CA GLU A 16 -8.21 -0.29 12.34
C GLU A 16 -8.31 -0.25 10.80
N ASP A 17 -9.32 -0.90 10.21
CA ASP A 17 -9.62 -0.79 8.77
C ASP A 17 -10.49 0.44 8.48
N VAL A 18 -9.85 1.61 8.36
CA VAL A 18 -10.53 2.87 8.02
C VAL A 18 -10.85 2.91 6.53
N ARG A 19 -12.14 2.91 6.18
CA ARG A 19 -12.64 3.01 4.80
C ARG A 19 -13.23 4.39 4.56
N LEU A 20 -12.49 5.22 3.84
CA LEU A 20 -12.89 6.60 3.54
C LEU A 20 -13.90 6.64 2.40
N ASN A 21 -14.94 7.46 2.55
CA ASN A 21 -15.74 7.92 1.42
C ASN A 21 -15.03 9.06 0.66
N GLY A 22 -15.62 9.51 -0.45
CA GLY A 22 -15.02 10.55 -1.29
C GLY A 22 -14.83 11.90 -0.59
N GLU A 23 -15.78 12.31 0.26
CA GLU A 23 -15.70 13.59 1.00
C GLU A 23 -14.62 13.54 2.07
N GLN A 24 -14.57 12.45 2.86
CA GLN A 24 -13.54 12.22 3.87
C GLN A 24 -12.15 12.15 3.24
N PHE A 25 -12.01 11.48 2.09
CA PHE A 25 -10.75 11.44 1.36
C PHE A 25 -10.33 12.84 0.89
N ALA A 26 -11.26 13.63 0.34
CA ALA A 26 -10.98 14.99 -0.11
C ALA A 26 -10.54 15.91 1.05
N GLU A 27 -11.20 15.81 2.21
CA GLU A 27 -10.85 16.56 3.42
C GLU A 27 -9.44 16.22 3.91
N LEU A 28 -9.14 14.93 4.09
CA LEU A 28 -7.82 14.48 4.56
C LEU A 28 -6.70 14.81 3.56
N LYS A 29 -7.00 14.72 2.26
CA LYS A 29 -6.10 15.14 1.20
C LYS A 29 -5.81 16.64 1.26
N ALA A 30 -6.84 17.48 1.43
CA ALA A 30 -6.69 18.93 1.56
C ALA A 30 -5.91 19.32 2.84
N ALA A 31 -6.04 18.53 3.91
CA ALA A 31 -5.28 18.68 5.14
C ALA A 31 -3.82 18.18 5.03
N ASN A 32 -3.38 17.70 3.86
CA ASN A 32 -2.06 17.12 3.63
C ASN A 32 -1.73 15.93 4.56
N LYS A 33 -2.73 15.15 4.96
CA LYS A 33 -2.50 13.95 5.81
C LYS A 33 -1.74 12.85 5.05
N PHE A 34 -1.89 12.77 3.73
CA PHE A 34 -1.19 11.80 2.88
C PHE A 34 -0.08 12.49 2.10
N GLU A 35 1.17 12.03 2.25
CA GLU A 35 2.37 12.63 1.65
C GLU A 35 2.22 12.88 0.14
N PHE A 36 1.63 11.91 -0.58
CA PHE A 36 1.40 11.99 -2.03
C PHE A 36 -0.05 12.30 -2.40
N GLY A 37 -0.90 12.65 -1.42
CA GLY A 37 -2.32 12.89 -1.65
C GLY A 37 -3.08 11.67 -2.18
N GLN A 38 -2.60 10.47 -1.85
CA GLN A 38 -3.07 9.18 -2.33
C GLN A 38 -3.28 8.22 -1.16
N VAL A 39 -4.15 7.23 -1.37
CA VAL A 39 -4.31 6.06 -0.52
C VAL A 39 -3.86 4.82 -1.31
N PRO A 40 -3.41 3.73 -0.66
CA PRO A 40 -3.44 3.47 0.79
C PRO A 40 -2.42 4.27 1.61
N ALA A 41 -2.76 4.47 2.88
CA ALA A 41 -1.87 4.99 3.92
C ALA A 41 -1.95 4.07 5.16
N LEU A 42 -0.86 3.98 5.91
CA LEU A 42 -0.77 3.28 7.19
C LEU A 42 -0.39 4.28 8.28
N GLU A 43 -1.23 4.44 9.29
CA GLU A 43 -0.90 5.20 10.49
C GLU A 43 -0.34 4.26 11.55
N THR A 44 0.86 4.55 12.05
CA THR A 44 1.50 3.81 13.14
C THR A 44 1.03 4.32 14.49
N ASP A 45 1.24 3.52 15.56
CA ASP A 45 0.84 3.91 16.92
C ASP A 45 1.49 5.21 17.42
N ASP A 46 2.67 5.57 16.89
CA ASP A 46 3.35 6.85 17.17
C ASP A 46 2.88 8.01 16.27
N GLY A 47 1.80 7.81 15.50
CA GLY A 47 1.14 8.83 14.69
C GLY A 47 1.82 9.14 13.35
N LYS A 48 2.79 8.33 12.90
CA LYS A 48 3.39 8.52 11.58
C LYS A 48 2.48 7.95 10.51
N VAL A 49 2.32 8.69 9.42
CA VAL A 49 1.51 8.26 8.27
C VAL A 49 2.43 7.86 7.13
N LEU A 50 2.46 6.56 6.83
CA LEU A 50 3.25 5.97 5.76
C LEU A 50 2.39 5.84 4.49
N SER A 51 2.96 6.16 3.34
CA SER A 51 2.30 6.10 2.02
C SER A 51 2.97 5.05 1.11
N GLN A 52 2.34 4.77 -0.05
CA GLN A 52 2.74 3.79 -1.07
C GLN A 52 2.53 2.33 -0.68
N SER A 53 1.71 1.61 -1.47
CA SER A 53 1.27 0.25 -1.16
C SER A 53 2.41 -0.74 -0.95
N ALA A 54 3.36 -0.83 -1.89
CA ALA A 54 4.51 -1.73 -1.76
C ALA A 54 5.44 -1.35 -0.61
N SER A 55 5.72 -0.06 -0.42
CA SER A 55 6.56 0.41 0.69
C SER A 55 5.95 0.06 2.05
N ILE A 56 4.65 0.26 2.21
CA ILE A 56 3.91 -0.17 3.41
C ILE A 56 3.97 -1.69 3.59
N ALA A 57 3.76 -2.47 2.52
CA ALA A 57 3.85 -3.92 2.59
C ALA A 57 5.25 -4.40 3.02
N ARG A 58 6.34 -3.83 2.46
CA ARG A 58 7.72 -4.14 2.85
C ARG A 58 8.03 -3.72 4.30
N PHE A 59 7.47 -2.61 4.77
CA PHE A 59 7.58 -2.17 6.17
C PHE A 59 6.94 -3.20 7.11
N VAL A 60 5.70 -3.62 6.83
CA VAL A 60 5.00 -4.66 7.61
C VAL A 60 5.73 -6.00 7.50
N ALA A 61 6.29 -6.34 6.33
CA ALA A 61 7.07 -7.56 6.15
C ALA A 61 8.28 -7.62 7.09
N ARG A 62 9.00 -6.51 7.22
CA ARG A 62 10.13 -6.39 8.15
C ARG A 62 9.69 -6.46 9.60
N ALA A 63 8.59 -5.78 9.94
CA ALA A 63 8.08 -5.73 11.31
C ALA A 63 7.64 -7.10 11.84
N TYR A 64 7.11 -7.97 10.98
CA TYR A 64 6.49 -9.24 11.40
C TYR A 64 7.19 -10.49 10.83
N GLY A 65 8.43 -10.36 10.36
CA GLY A 65 9.28 -11.51 10.00
C GLY A 65 8.92 -12.17 8.66
N TYR A 66 8.28 -11.45 7.74
CA TYR A 66 8.04 -11.90 6.36
C TYR A 66 9.14 -11.47 5.38
N TYR A 67 10.11 -10.67 5.85
CA TYR A 67 11.19 -10.15 5.02
C TYR A 67 12.50 -10.90 5.29
N PRO A 68 13.23 -11.36 4.25
CA PRO A 68 14.44 -12.16 4.43
C PRO A 68 15.62 -11.34 4.95
N GLU A 69 16.58 -12.02 5.60
CA GLU A 69 17.80 -11.39 6.13
C GLU A 69 18.90 -11.25 5.07
N ASP A 70 19.07 -12.25 4.20
CA ASP A 70 20.12 -12.25 3.18
C ASP A 70 19.81 -11.25 2.07
N VAL A 71 20.82 -10.47 1.67
CA VAL A 71 20.67 -9.37 0.71
C VAL A 71 20.24 -9.82 -0.68
N VAL A 72 20.57 -11.05 -1.10
CA VAL A 72 20.15 -11.61 -2.39
C VAL A 72 18.70 -12.08 -2.30
N ASP A 73 18.31 -12.72 -1.21
CA ASP A 73 16.91 -13.11 -0.98
C ASP A 73 15.99 -11.90 -0.87
N GLN A 74 16.47 -10.80 -0.27
CA GLN A 74 15.79 -9.50 -0.27
C GLN A 74 15.56 -8.97 -1.67
N TRP A 75 16.57 -9.07 -2.54
CA TRP A 75 16.43 -8.68 -3.94
C TRP A 75 15.41 -9.55 -4.67
N TYR A 76 15.39 -10.87 -4.45
CA TYR A 76 14.39 -11.76 -5.04
C TYR A 76 12.97 -11.44 -4.54
N HIS A 77 12.83 -11.16 -3.25
CA HIS A 77 11.57 -10.74 -2.66
C HIS A 77 11.06 -9.45 -3.32
N ASP A 78 11.90 -8.41 -3.34
CA ASP A 78 11.51 -7.09 -3.85
C ASP A 78 11.26 -7.12 -5.35
N SER A 79 12.13 -7.75 -6.15
CA SER A 79 11.94 -7.86 -7.60
C SER A 79 10.66 -8.61 -7.99
N THR A 80 10.23 -9.58 -7.19
CA THR A 80 8.95 -10.28 -7.43
C THR A 80 7.76 -9.36 -7.19
N VAL A 81 7.80 -8.57 -6.11
CA VAL A 81 6.75 -7.58 -5.80
C VAL A 81 6.71 -6.50 -6.87
N ASP A 82 7.87 -5.99 -7.27
CA ASP A 82 7.99 -4.93 -8.28
C ASP A 82 7.47 -5.39 -9.65
N ALA A 83 7.82 -6.62 -10.07
CA ALA A 83 7.32 -7.20 -11.31
C ALA A 83 5.79 -7.38 -11.32
N LEU A 84 5.20 -7.71 -10.16
CA LEU A 84 3.74 -7.78 -10.00
C LEU A 84 3.09 -6.40 -10.08
N GLU A 85 3.72 -5.37 -9.49
CA GLU A 85 3.24 -3.98 -9.59
C GLU A 85 3.31 -3.46 -11.02
N ASP A 86 4.41 -3.68 -11.73
CA ASP A 86 4.57 -3.32 -13.14
C ASP A 86 3.48 -3.97 -14.01
N LEU A 87 3.22 -5.27 -13.79
CA LEU A 87 2.15 -5.97 -14.50
C LEU A 87 0.78 -5.37 -14.19
N ALA A 88 0.47 -5.08 -12.92
CA ALA A 88 -0.78 -4.47 -12.52
C ALA A 88 -0.95 -3.07 -13.14
N MET A 89 0.11 -2.27 -13.19
CA MET A 89 0.10 -0.94 -13.81
C MET A 89 -0.09 -1.02 -15.32
N SER A 90 0.49 -2.03 -15.99
CA SER A 90 0.26 -2.23 -17.44
C SER A 90 -1.22 -2.50 -17.76
N GLY A 91 -1.92 -3.24 -16.90
CA GLY A 91 -3.35 -3.51 -17.03
C GLY A 91 -4.24 -2.33 -16.60
N THR A 92 -3.75 -1.50 -15.69
CA THR A 92 -4.43 -0.29 -15.19
C THR A 92 -4.72 0.67 -16.34
N GLY A 93 -3.75 0.93 -17.21
CA GLY A 93 -3.96 1.78 -18.40
C GLY A 93 -5.11 1.28 -19.28
N ILE A 94 -5.26 -0.03 -19.45
CA ILE A 94 -6.33 -0.65 -20.23
C ILE A 94 -7.67 -0.54 -19.47
N HIS A 95 -7.70 -0.87 -18.19
CA HIS A 95 -8.91 -0.80 -17.37
C HIS A 95 -9.49 0.62 -17.25
N PHE A 96 -8.63 1.63 -17.17
CA PHE A 96 -9.02 3.04 -17.09
C PHE A 96 -9.11 3.73 -18.46
N SER A 97 -8.87 3.01 -19.56
CA SER A 97 -8.96 3.55 -20.94
C SER A 97 -10.39 3.70 -21.49
N GLN A 98 -11.44 3.58 -20.69
CA GLN A 98 -12.81 3.85 -21.13
C GLN A 98 -13.57 4.72 -20.12
N THR A 99 -13.58 6.04 -20.39
CA THR A 99 -14.76 6.92 -20.50
C THR A 99 -14.29 8.34 -20.86
N GLU A 100 -13.80 8.53 -22.09
CA GLU A 100 -14.02 9.79 -22.81
C GLU A 100 -15.09 9.48 -23.87
N GLU A 101 -16.33 9.30 -23.43
CA GLU A 101 -17.47 9.58 -24.31
C GLU A 101 -17.77 11.08 -24.15
N ALA A 102 -17.54 11.81 -25.24
CA ALA A 102 -17.87 13.21 -25.43
C ALA A 102 -19.38 13.43 -25.61
#